data_AF-A0AAW1NQ38-F1
#
_entry.id   AF-A0AAW1NQ38-F1
#
_cell.length_a   1.000
_cell.length_b   1.000
_cell.length_c   1.000
_cell.angle_alpha   90.00
_cell.angle_beta   90.00
_cell.angle_gamma   90.00
#
_symmetry.space_group_name_H-M   'P 1'
#
loop_
_entity.id
_entity.type
_entity.pdbx_description
1 polymer ?
#
loop_
_entity_poly.entity_id
_entity_poly.type
_entity_poly.pdbx_seq_one_letter_code
_entity_poly.pdbx_strand_id
1 'polypeptide(L)'
;MSWRGGGAGGRGASVRSRPAGWARRAATASAGSGNLDAPASNGARGRRVVIFVIGGITRSELRVAHLMSAKLGRDVVLGSNVVDTPKSYLSRLAALSGNPDHLALEMSNAHM
;
A
#
# COMPACT_ATOMS: atom_id res chain seq x y z
N MET A 1 -27.84 25.81 -48.86
CA MET A 1 -28.17 25.37 -47.49
C MET A 1 -27.07 24.44 -46.97
N SER A 2 -26.50 24.78 -45.84
CA SER A 2 -25.45 24.05 -45.13
C SER A 2 -26.03 22.96 -44.24
N TRP A 3 -25.44 21.75 -44.26
CA TRP A 3 -25.48 20.83 -43.13
C TRP A 3 -24.07 20.27 -42.89
N ARG A 4 -23.40 20.78 -41.86
CA ARG A 4 -22.22 20.16 -41.23
C ARG A 4 -22.74 19.14 -40.23
N GLY A 5 -22.55 17.86 -40.52
CA GLY A 5 -22.71 16.77 -39.54
C GLY A 5 -21.34 16.32 -39.06
N GLY A 6 -20.78 17.00 -38.06
CA GLY A 6 -19.61 16.53 -37.32
C GLY A 6 -20.05 15.51 -36.28
N GLY A 7 -19.68 14.24 -36.46
CA GLY A 7 -19.96 13.16 -35.52
C GLY A 7 -18.72 12.31 -35.30
N ALA A 8 -17.75 12.83 -34.55
CA ALA A 8 -16.73 11.98 -33.96
C ALA A 8 -17.42 11.12 -32.89
N GLY A 9 -17.61 9.84 -33.18
CA GLY A 9 -18.13 8.84 -32.26
C GLY A 9 -17.22 8.69 -31.05
N GLY A 10 -17.42 9.54 -30.04
CA GLY A 10 -16.85 9.38 -28.72
C GLY A 10 -17.51 8.18 -28.05
N ARG A 11 -16.85 7.03 -28.09
CA ARG A 11 -17.23 5.87 -27.27
C ARG A 11 -17.28 6.35 -25.81
N GLY A 12 -18.47 6.36 -25.22
CA GLY A 12 -18.68 6.73 -23.83
C GLY A 12 -17.91 5.78 -22.92
N ALA A 13 -16.74 6.22 -22.45
CA ALA A 13 -16.00 5.51 -21.43
C ALA A 13 -16.53 5.92 -20.05
N SER A 14 -17.06 4.95 -19.31
CA SER A 14 -17.55 5.12 -17.94
C SER A 14 -16.52 5.84 -17.07
N VAL A 15 -16.96 6.84 -16.29
CA VAL A 15 -16.11 7.50 -15.28
C VAL A 15 -15.64 6.47 -14.23
N ARG A 16 -16.43 5.41 -14.02
CA ARG A 16 -16.13 4.33 -13.07
C ARG A 16 -15.01 3.41 -13.55
N SER A 17 -14.65 3.44 -14.83
CA SER A 17 -13.57 2.64 -15.41
C SER A 17 -12.32 3.46 -15.72
N ARG A 18 -12.19 4.67 -15.15
CA ARG A 18 -10.99 5.49 -15.30
C ARG A 18 -10.05 5.23 -14.11
N PRO A 19 -9.03 4.35 -14.23
CA PRO A 19 -7.98 4.32 -13.23
C PRO A 19 -7.37 5.72 -13.12
N ALA A 20 -7.15 6.17 -11.89
CA ALA A 20 -6.47 7.42 -11.61
C ALA A 20 -5.12 7.46 -12.34
N GLY A 21 -4.60 8.64 -12.67
CA GLY A 21 -3.42 8.78 -13.53
C GLY A 21 -2.19 7.97 -13.09
N TRP A 22 -2.09 7.64 -11.80
CA TRP A 22 -1.09 6.73 -11.25
C TRP A 22 -1.26 5.27 -11.70
N ALA A 23 -2.50 4.78 -11.81
CA ALA A 23 -2.86 3.43 -12.22
C ALA A 23 -2.97 3.27 -13.76
N ARG A 24 -3.21 4.37 -14.50
CA ARG A 24 -3.33 4.34 -15.97
C ARG A 24 -2.01 3.97 -16.67
N ARG A 25 -0.86 4.23 -16.04
CA ARG A 25 0.46 3.81 -16.55
C ARG A 25 0.65 2.29 -16.56
N ALA A 26 -0.17 1.53 -15.83
CA ALA A 26 -0.13 0.07 -15.84
C ALA A 26 -1.03 -0.53 -16.94
N ALA A 27 -2.13 0.12 -17.31
CA ALA A 27 -3.16 -0.47 -18.16
C ALA A 27 -2.93 -0.31 -19.67
N THR A 28 -2.15 0.68 -20.12
CA THR A 28 -1.84 0.87 -21.55
C THR A 28 -0.63 0.06 -22.02
N ALA A 29 -0.08 -0.80 -21.16
CA ALA A 29 1.10 -1.60 -21.40
C ALA A 29 0.79 -3.10 -21.23
N SER A 30 -0.06 -3.66 -22.10
CA SER A 30 0.09 -5.01 -22.69
C SER A 30 -1.25 -5.64 -23.11
N ALA A 31 -1.54 -5.60 -24.40
CA ALA A 31 -2.04 -6.80 -25.07
C ALA A 31 -0.76 -7.58 -25.44
N GLY A 32 -0.40 -8.57 -24.63
CA GLY A 32 0.83 -9.33 -24.84
C GLY A 32 1.17 -10.22 -23.67
N SER A 33 0.91 -11.51 -23.85
CA SER A 33 1.40 -12.61 -23.02
C SER A 33 2.90 -12.48 -22.75
N GLY A 34 3.30 -12.38 -21.48
CA GLY A 34 4.68 -12.61 -21.05
C GLY A 34 5.29 -11.51 -20.17
N ASN A 35 5.64 -11.92 -18.95
CA ASN A 35 6.64 -11.33 -18.06
C ASN A 35 6.22 -10.15 -17.15
N LEU A 36 6.07 -10.43 -15.85
CA LEU A 36 5.82 -9.49 -14.75
C LEU A 36 7.07 -8.63 -14.39
N ASP A 37 8.04 -8.56 -15.29
CA ASP A 37 9.40 -8.06 -15.05
C ASP A 37 9.81 -6.88 -15.95
N ALA A 38 8.86 -6.08 -16.45
CA ALA A 38 9.19 -4.83 -17.16
C ALA A 38 9.08 -3.60 -16.23
N PRO A 39 10.12 -2.74 -16.15
CA PRO A 39 10.28 -1.76 -15.08
C PRO A 39 9.48 -0.48 -15.33
N ALA A 40 8.78 0.00 -14.29
CA ALA A 40 8.43 1.41 -14.22
C ALA A 40 9.71 2.19 -13.93
N SER A 41 10.24 2.86 -14.94
CA SER A 41 11.43 3.71 -14.85
C SER A 41 11.23 4.81 -13.80
N ASN A 42 11.84 4.65 -12.63
CA ASN A 42 12.16 5.77 -11.76
C ASN A 42 13.41 5.46 -10.89
N GLY A 43 14.58 5.66 -11.49
CA GLY A 43 15.87 5.85 -10.80
C GLY A 43 16.55 4.60 -10.25
N ALA A 44 17.55 4.08 -10.97
CA ALA A 44 18.69 3.24 -10.52
C ALA A 44 18.47 2.01 -9.59
N ARG A 45 17.29 1.78 -9.03
CA ARG A 45 16.97 0.75 -8.03
C ARG A 45 15.85 -0.15 -8.58
N GLY A 46 15.96 -1.46 -8.33
CA GLY A 46 15.04 -2.47 -8.83
C GLY A 46 13.64 -2.41 -8.21
N ARG A 47 12.81 -3.43 -8.50
CA ARG A 47 11.41 -3.56 -8.02
C ARG A 47 11.28 -3.26 -6.52
N ARG A 48 10.39 -2.33 -6.16
CA ARG A 48 10.13 -1.92 -4.78
C ARG A 48 9.39 -3.02 -4.01
N VAL A 49 9.82 -3.27 -2.78
CA VAL A 49 9.18 -4.17 -1.81
C VAL A 49 8.53 -3.32 -0.73
N VAL A 50 7.22 -3.51 -0.49
CA VAL A 50 6.46 -2.78 0.53
C VAL A 50 5.94 -3.78 1.55
N ILE A 51 6.26 -3.57 2.82
CA ILE A 51 5.87 -4.42 3.96
C ILE A 51 5.09 -3.55 4.93
N PHE A 52 3.91 -3.99 5.34
CA PHE A 52 3.14 -3.37 6.43
C PHE A 52 2.95 -4.37 7.56
N VAL A 53 3.46 -4.04 8.74
CA VAL A 53 3.40 -4.89 9.93
C VAL A 53 2.29 -4.40 10.86
N ILE A 54 1.42 -5.33 11.26
CA ILE A 54 0.34 -5.07 12.23
C ILE A 54 0.89 -5.30 13.64
N GLY A 55 0.54 -4.42 14.57
CA GLY A 55 0.95 -4.53 15.99
C GLY A 55 2.20 -3.72 16.35
N GLY A 56 2.85 -3.14 15.34
CA GLY A 56 3.98 -2.23 15.45
C GLY A 56 5.27 -2.81 14.85
N ILE A 57 6.26 -1.96 14.67
CA ILE A 57 7.62 -2.35 14.24
C ILE A 57 8.66 -1.84 15.22
N THR A 58 9.77 -2.55 15.33
CA THR A 58 10.93 -2.09 16.09
C THR A 58 11.94 -1.37 15.21
N ARG A 59 12.83 -0.59 15.83
CA ARG A 59 13.96 0.06 15.14
C ARG A 59 14.93 -0.95 14.52
N SER A 60 15.01 -2.18 15.06
CA SER A 60 15.84 -3.25 14.52
C SER A 60 15.33 -3.72 13.16
N GLU A 61 14.02 -3.85 12.98
CA GLU A 61 13.43 -4.19 11.67
C GLU A 61 13.63 -3.08 10.65
N LEU A 62 13.46 -1.81 11.05
CA LEU A 62 13.72 -0.65 10.19
C LEU A 62 15.19 -0.62 9.73
N ARG A 63 16.13 -0.90 10.65
CA ARG A 63 17.56 -1.01 10.31
C ARG A 63 17.80 -2.12 9.30
N VAL A 64 17.20 -3.30 9.49
CA VAL A 64 17.33 -4.42 8.55
C VAL A 64 16.76 -4.04 7.17
N ALA A 65 15.59 -3.41 7.12
CA ALA A 65 14.99 -2.94 5.86
C ALA A 65 15.94 -1.99 5.10
N HIS A 66 16.59 -1.06 5.81
CA HIS A 66 17.57 -0.15 5.22
C HIS A 66 18.81 -0.88 4.67
N LEU A 67 19.38 -1.82 5.45
CA LEU A 67 20.52 -2.62 5.01
C LEU A 67 20.18 -3.51 3.81
N MET A 68 19.00 -4.10 3.81
CA MET A 68 18.51 -4.95 2.72
C MET A 68 18.23 -4.12 1.46
N SER A 69 17.77 -2.87 1.60
CA SER A 69 17.59 -1.98 0.46
C SER A 69 18.91 -1.72 -0.27
N ALA A 70 19.98 -1.45 0.48
CA ALA A 70 21.32 -1.30 -0.09
C ALA A 70 21.85 -2.61 -0.69
N LYS A 71 21.72 -3.73 0.03
CA LYS A 71 22.24 -5.04 -0.38
C LYS A 71 21.56 -5.59 -1.64
N LEU A 72 20.25 -5.40 -1.77
CA LEU A 72 19.46 -5.95 -2.87
C LEU A 72 19.38 -5.00 -4.08
N GLY A 73 19.86 -3.76 -3.95
CA GLY A 73 19.68 -2.72 -4.97
C GLY A 73 18.20 -2.41 -5.24
N ARG A 74 17.33 -2.63 -4.25
CA ARG A 74 15.87 -2.46 -4.35
C ARG A 74 15.40 -1.56 -3.22
N ASP A 75 14.34 -0.81 -3.44
CA ASP A 75 13.75 0.00 -2.39
C ASP A 75 12.87 -0.87 -1.47
N VAL A 76 13.19 -0.93 -0.18
CA VAL A 76 12.43 -1.70 0.83
C VAL A 76 11.73 -0.72 1.76
N VAL A 77 10.42 -0.60 1.59
CA VAL A 77 9.57 0.31 2.37
C VAL A 77 8.87 -0.49 3.48
N LEU A 78 9.17 -0.15 4.73
CA LEU A 78 8.55 -0.75 5.91
C LEU A 78 7.57 0.26 6.54
N GLY A 79 6.33 -0.17 6.74
CA GLY A 79 5.29 0.59 7.42
C GLY A 79 4.66 -0.22 8.56
N SER A 80 4.02 0.49 9.49
CA SER A 80 3.26 -0.10 10.58
C SER A 80 2.27 0.91 11.16
N ASN A 81 1.47 0.47 12.12
CA ASN A 81 0.63 1.34 12.93
C ASN A 81 1.43 2.15 13.99
N VAL A 82 2.50 1.59 14.55
CA VAL A 82 3.32 2.22 15.62
C VAL A 82 4.77 1.77 15.49
N VAL A 83 5.73 2.67 15.77
CA VAL A 83 7.15 2.31 15.92
C VAL A 83 7.50 2.15 17.40
N ASP A 84 7.80 0.92 17.79
CA ASP A 84 7.97 0.52 19.17
C ASP A 84 9.40 0.55 19.69
N THR A 85 9.47 0.86 20.98
CA THR A 85 10.59 0.57 21.85
C THR A 85 10.28 -0.68 22.67
N PRO A 86 11.30 -1.37 23.22
CA PRO A 86 11.05 -2.53 24.08
C PRO A 86 10.10 -2.23 25.25
N LYS A 87 10.22 -1.04 25.86
CA LYS A 87 9.35 -0.60 26.96
C LYS A 87 7.91 -0.40 26.51
N SER A 88 7.68 0.31 25.40
CA SER A 88 6.32 0.58 24.90
C SER A 88 5.61 -0.70 24.46
N TYR A 89 6.34 -1.63 23.84
CA TYR A 89 5.82 -2.94 23.48
C TYR A 89 5.37 -3.72 24.72
N LEU A 90 6.23 -3.83 25.73
CA LEU A 90 5.89 -4.55 26.96
C LEU A 90 4.73 -3.91 27.73
N SER A 91 4.64 -2.58 27.77
CA SER A 91 3.50 -1.88 28.39
C SER A 91 2.18 -2.20 27.69
N ARG A 92 2.17 -2.20 26.35
CA ARG A 92 0.96 -2.57 25.58
C ARG A 92 0.61 -4.04 25.76
N LEU A 93 1.61 -4.92 25.81
CA LEU A 93 1.41 -6.35 26.04
C LEU A 93 0.85 -6.62 27.45
N ALA A 94 1.38 -5.93 28.46
CA ALA A 94 0.88 -6.03 29.83
C ALA A 94 -0.56 -5.50 29.95
N ALA A 95 -0.91 -4.43 29.24
CA ALA A 95 -2.27 -3.90 29.20
C ALA A 95 -3.26 -4.90 28.58
N LEU A 96 -2.85 -5.67 27.56
CA LEU A 96 -3.66 -6.75 26.98
C LEU A 96 -3.79 -7.95 27.91
N SER A 97 -2.84 -8.14 28.83
CA SER A 97 -2.84 -9.20 29.84
C SER A 97 -3.65 -8.85 31.10
N GLY A 98 -4.07 -7.58 31.24
CA GLY A 98 -4.97 -7.14 32.31
C GLY A 98 -6.41 -7.57 32.05
N ASN A 99 -7.19 -7.72 33.13
CA ASN A 99 -8.57 -8.22 33.15
C ASN A 99 -9.42 -7.77 31.93
N PRO A 100 -9.99 -8.69 31.12
CA PRO A 100 -10.71 -8.38 29.87
C PRO A 100 -11.97 -7.52 30.04
N ASP A 101 -12.40 -7.25 31.27
CA ASP A 101 -13.64 -6.54 31.60
C ASP A 101 -13.75 -5.15 30.94
N HIS A 102 -12.64 -4.44 30.72
CA HIS A 102 -12.68 -3.12 30.07
C HIS A 102 -12.72 -3.20 28.52
N LEU A 103 -12.33 -4.32 27.92
CA LEU A 103 -12.39 -4.54 26.46
C LEU A 103 -13.79 -5.01 26.03
N ALA A 104 -14.50 -5.72 26.91
CA ALA A 104 -15.88 -6.17 26.65
C ALA A 104 -16.89 -5.01 26.63
N LEU A 105 -16.69 -3.98 27.46
CA LEU A 105 -17.61 -2.83 27.58
C LEU A 105 -17.61 -1.91 26.34
N GLU A 106 -16.49 -1.83 25.62
CA GLU A 106 -16.41 -1.10 24.34
C GLU A 106 -17.18 -1.82 23.22
N MET A 107 -17.26 -3.16 23.27
CA MET A 107 -17.95 -3.97 22.26
C MET A 107 -19.48 -4.00 22.46
N SER A 108 -19.96 -3.85 23.70
CA SER A 108 -21.39 -3.74 24.01
C SER A 108 -22.00 -2.37 23.68
N ASN A 109 -21.21 -1.30 23.74
CA ASN A 109 -21.69 0.06 23.45
C ASN A 109 -21.72 0.41 21.95
N ALA A 110 -21.14 -0.44 21.08
CA ALA A 110 -21.17 -0.26 19.64
C ALA A 110 -22.40 -0.88 18.94
N HIS A 111 -23.28 -1.56 19.71
CA HIS A 111 -24.46 -2.26 19.21
C HIS A 111 -25.79 -1.75 19.79
N MET A 112 -25.81 -0.56 20.39
CA MET A 112 -27.02 0.22 20.70
C MET A 112 -26.98 1.55 19.94
#